data_AF-A0A1V4LPH6-F1
#
_entry.id   AF-A0A1V4LPH6-F1
#
_cell.length_a   1.000
_cell.length_b   1.000
_cell.length_c   1.000
_cell.angle_alpha   90.00
_cell.angle_beta   90.00
_cell.angle_gamma   90.00
#
_symmetry.space_group_name_H-M   'P 1'
#
loop_
_entity.id
_entity.type
_entity.pdbx_description
1 polymer ?
#
loop_
_entity_poly.entity_id
_entity_poly.type
_entity_poly.pdbx_seq_one_letter_code
_entity_poly.pdbx_strand_id
1 'polypeptide(L)'
;MSHSSDSPALVGTRWVELGLTLFTTLIGVVVMYGSVEQGIGWGDSGPEPGYFPFYIGLLLSAASVGNGVLTLVRWQALSISFVSRPAFRQVLSVFIPIALFVAAMPLTGIYVASACFIAWFMWHDKTRVKPYGKLMIATISLGAVLASYLIFALWFKVPLDAGPLGDWIALAGRHFK
;
A
#
# COMPACT_ATOMS: atom_id res chain seq x y z
N MET A 1 29.32 17.93 1.32
CA MET A 1 28.02 17.43 0.80
C MET A 1 27.66 18.33 -0.37
N SER A 2 27.79 17.84 -1.61
CA SER A 2 27.48 18.61 -2.82
C SER A 2 25.96 18.74 -2.96
N HIS A 3 25.47 19.98 -2.95
CA HIS A 3 24.11 20.30 -3.37
C HIS A 3 23.96 19.92 -4.85
N SER A 4 23.18 18.89 -5.14
CA SER A 4 22.75 18.54 -6.50
C SER A 4 21.66 19.53 -6.94
N SER A 5 22.08 20.70 -7.39
CA SER A 5 21.25 21.85 -7.76
C SER A 5 20.46 21.69 -9.07
N ASP A 6 20.61 20.59 -9.82
CA ASP A 6 20.13 20.52 -11.23
C ASP A 6 18.99 19.52 -11.49
N SER A 7 18.41 18.91 -10.47
CA SER A 7 17.20 18.10 -10.66
C SER A 7 15.95 18.94 -10.42
N PRO A 8 15.03 19.09 -11.39
CA PRO A 8 13.81 19.86 -11.18
C PRO A 8 13.02 19.27 -10.02
N ALA A 9 12.71 20.09 -9.02
CA ALA A 9 11.85 19.71 -7.91
C ALA A 9 10.44 19.41 -8.44
N LEU A 10 9.83 18.31 -7.98
CA LEU A 10 8.43 18.02 -8.31
C LEU A 10 7.46 18.68 -7.34
N VAL A 11 7.75 18.55 -6.04
CA VAL A 11 6.90 19.05 -4.96
C VAL A 11 7.80 19.63 -3.86
N GLY A 12 7.44 20.81 -3.34
CA GLY A 12 8.12 21.43 -2.20
C GLY A 12 7.62 20.87 -0.86
N THR A 13 8.52 20.75 0.12
CA THR A 13 8.23 20.16 1.44
C THR A 13 7.06 20.82 2.14
N ARG A 14 6.93 22.15 2.06
CA ARG A 14 5.79 22.90 2.61
C ARG A 14 4.42 22.38 2.20
N TRP A 15 4.25 21.97 0.94
CA TRP A 15 2.97 21.47 0.42
C TRP A 15 2.69 20.05 0.88
N VAL A 16 3.74 19.23 1.01
CA VAL A 16 3.64 17.87 1.53
C VAL A 16 3.27 17.90 3.01
N GLU A 17 3.95 18.72 3.82
CA GLU A 17 3.62 18.86 5.24
C GLU A 17 2.21 19.41 5.45
N LEU A 18 1.81 20.43 4.70
CA LEU A 18 0.45 20.97 4.76
C LEU A 18 -0.60 19.90 4.41
N GLY A 19 -0.36 19.15 3.33
CA GLY A 19 -1.24 18.06 2.91
C GLY A 19 -1.32 16.94 3.94
N LEU A 20 -0.19 16.53 4.51
CA LEU A 20 -0.11 15.46 5.50
C LEU A 20 -0.83 15.87 6.80
N THR A 21 -0.59 17.09 7.28
CA THR A 21 -1.23 17.60 8.50
C THR A 21 -2.74 17.71 8.34
N LEU A 22 -3.23 18.15 7.18
CA LEU A 22 -4.65 18.14 6.87
C LEU A 22 -5.20 16.69 6.83
N PHE A 23 -4.54 15.80 6.12
CA PHE A 23 -4.95 14.40 5.99
C PHE A 23 -5.03 13.68 7.33
N THR A 24 -4.00 13.79 8.19
CA THR A 24 -3.99 13.14 9.50
C THR A 24 -4.97 13.77 10.47
N THR A 25 -5.22 15.08 10.36
CA THR A 25 -6.31 15.73 11.11
C THR A 25 -7.66 15.15 10.71
N LEU A 26 -7.93 15.00 9.40
CA LEU A 26 -9.19 14.42 8.92
C LEU A 26 -9.37 12.97 9.38
N ILE A 27 -8.32 12.14 9.34
CA ILE A 27 -8.36 10.78 9.89
C ILE A 27 -8.70 10.81 11.38
N GLY A 28 -8.01 11.65 12.17
CA GLY A 28 -8.29 11.78 13.59
C GLY A 28 -9.74 12.18 13.86
N VAL A 29 -10.30 13.10 13.07
CA VAL A 29 -11.71 13.50 13.14
C VAL A 29 -12.66 12.35 12.80
N VAL A 30 -12.39 11.58 11.75
CA VAL A 30 -13.19 10.40 11.39
C VAL A 30 -13.18 9.35 12.51
N VAL A 31 -12.01 9.10 13.11
CA VAL A 31 -11.88 8.18 14.25
C VAL A 31 -12.69 8.69 15.45
N MET A 32 -12.58 9.98 15.78
CA MET A 32 -13.36 10.57 16.87
C MET A 32 -14.87 10.45 16.61
N TYR A 33 -15.32 10.75 15.39
CA TYR A 33 -16.73 10.64 15.01
C TYR A 33 -17.27 9.22 15.22
N GLY A 34 -16.58 8.20 14.69
CA GLY A 34 -16.99 6.80 14.88
C GLY A 34 -16.90 6.34 16.34
N SER A 35 -16.03 6.96 17.15
CA SER A 35 -15.90 6.65 18.58
C SER A 35 -17.09 7.14 19.39
N VAL A 36 -17.70 8.27 19.00
CA VAL A 36 -18.88 8.82 19.68
C VAL A 36 -20.07 7.86 19.58
N GLU A 37 -20.27 7.24 18.42
CA GLU A 37 -21.33 6.24 18.22
C GLU A 37 -21.14 5.00 19.10
N GLN A 38 -19.89 4.69 19.46
CA GLN A 38 -19.53 3.52 20.26
C GLN A 38 -19.47 3.80 21.79
N GLY A 39 -19.70 5.05 22.20
CA GLY A 39 -19.62 5.49 23.59
C GLY A 39 -18.20 5.89 24.01
N ILE A 40 -18.06 7.12 24.52
CA ILE A 40 -16.79 7.70 24.98
C ILE A 40 -16.76 7.92 26.50
N GLY A 41 -17.75 7.38 27.21
CA GLY A 41 -17.88 7.48 28.64
C GLY A 41 -17.00 6.49 29.40
N TRP A 42 -17.03 6.63 30.72
CA TRP A 42 -16.44 5.67 31.64
C TRP A 42 -17.57 5.11 32.51
N GLY A 43 -17.92 3.85 32.27
CA GLY A 43 -19.00 3.16 32.99
C GLY A 43 -18.49 2.39 34.20
N ASP A 44 -19.43 1.72 34.88
CA ASP A 44 -19.16 0.92 36.08
C ASP A 44 -18.20 -0.26 35.81
N SER A 45 -18.18 -0.75 34.57
CA SER A 45 -17.30 -1.83 34.10
C SER A 45 -16.01 -1.34 33.42
N GLY A 46 -15.75 -0.03 33.43
CA GLY A 46 -14.56 0.59 32.85
C GLY A 46 -14.84 1.45 31.60
N PRO A 47 -13.79 1.75 30.80
CA PRO A 47 -13.92 2.60 29.62
C PRO A 47 -14.81 1.95 28.57
N GLU A 48 -15.73 2.73 28.01
CA GLU A 48 -16.51 2.31 26.85
C GLU A 48 -15.60 2.08 25.63
N PRO A 49 -16.01 1.27 24.63
CA PRO A 49 -15.12 0.88 23.54
C PRO A 49 -14.67 2.07 22.67
N GLY A 50 -15.45 3.15 22.61
CA GLY A 50 -15.07 4.40 21.93
C GLY A 50 -14.18 5.33 22.76
N TYR A 51 -14.04 5.11 24.08
CA TYR A 51 -13.24 5.97 24.96
C TYR A 51 -11.80 6.11 24.45
N PHE A 52 -11.08 4.99 24.31
CA PHE A 52 -9.67 5.03 23.89
C PHE A 52 -9.47 5.58 22.46
N PRO A 53 -10.20 5.10 21.44
CA PRO A 53 -10.03 5.60 20.08
C PRO A 53 -10.34 7.10 19.96
N PHE A 54 -11.29 7.62 20.74
CA PHE A 54 -11.60 9.06 20.77
C PHE A 54 -10.40 9.90 21.21
N TYR A 55 -9.77 9.58 22.35
CA TYR A 55 -8.62 10.36 22.83
C TYR A 55 -7.39 10.20 21.94
N ILE A 56 -7.17 9.04 21.34
CA ILE A 56 -6.10 8.86 20.34
C ILE A 56 -6.37 9.72 19.11
N GLY A 57 -7.62 9.75 18.61
CA GLY A 57 -8.03 10.62 17.50
C GLY A 57 -7.88 12.10 17.83
N LEU A 58 -8.19 12.51 19.07
CA LEU A 58 -8.02 13.87 19.57
C LEU A 58 -6.56 14.28 19.62
N LEU A 59 -5.69 13.45 20.22
CA LEU A 59 -4.25 13.70 20.30
C LEU A 59 -3.62 13.76 18.90
N LEU A 60 -3.99 12.83 18.01
CA LEU A 60 -3.54 12.83 16.62
C LEU A 60 -3.95 14.12 15.90
N SER A 61 -5.21 14.54 16.05
CA SER A 61 -5.73 15.76 15.43
C SER A 61 -5.04 17.00 15.99
N ALA A 62 -4.90 17.11 17.31
CA ALA A 62 -4.25 18.25 17.96
C ALA A 62 -2.77 18.36 17.55
N ALA A 63 -2.02 17.24 17.56
CA ALA A 63 -0.64 17.22 17.10
C ALA A 63 -0.51 17.58 15.62
N SER A 64 -1.44 17.10 14.78
CA SER A 64 -1.46 17.40 13.34
C SER A 64 -1.75 18.87 13.08
N VAL A 65 -2.70 19.47 13.78
CA VAL A 65 -2.99 20.92 13.71
C VAL A 65 -1.78 21.73 14.19
N GLY A 66 -1.14 21.32 15.28
CA GLY A 66 0.09 21.95 15.76
C GLY A 66 1.22 21.92 14.73
N ASN A 67 1.41 20.78 14.06
CA ASN A 67 2.33 20.66 12.93
C ASN A 67 1.91 21.55 11.76
N GLY A 68 0.62 21.64 11.43
CA GLY A 68 0.11 22.52 10.38
C GLY A 68 0.42 24.00 10.67
N VAL A 69 0.23 24.45 11.91
CA VAL A 69 0.64 25.79 12.35
C VAL A 69 2.15 25.98 12.20
N LEU A 70 2.95 24.99 12.60
CA LEU A 70 4.40 25.06 12.46
C LEU A 70 4.84 25.13 10.98
N THR A 71 4.19 24.37 10.09
CA THR A 71 4.40 24.42 8.64
C THR A 71 4.10 25.82 8.09
N LEU A 72 3.03 26.47 8.55
CA LEU A 72 2.68 27.84 8.15
C LEU A 72 3.70 28.87 8.67
N VAL A 73 4.16 28.73 9.92
CA VAL A 73 5.19 29.61 10.50
C VAL A 73 6.53 29.44 9.78
N ARG A 74 6.88 28.20 9.42
CA ARG A 74 8.16 27.85 8.73
C ARG A 74 8.05 27.81 7.22
N TRP A 75 7.01 28.43 6.64
CA TRP A 75 6.67 28.28 5.22
C TRP A 75 7.81 28.60 4.25
N GLN A 76 8.60 29.64 4.55
CA GLN A 76 9.76 30.03 3.75
C GLN A 76 10.93 29.05 3.91
N ALA A 77 11.18 28.57 5.13
CA ALA A 77 12.24 27.59 5.38
C ALA A 77 11.94 26.21 4.74
N LEU A 78 10.66 25.88 4.54
CA LEU A 78 10.19 24.65 3.92
C LEU A 78 10.04 24.73 2.40
N SER A 79 10.57 25.78 1.76
CA SER A 79 10.57 25.92 0.29
C SER A 79 11.54 24.98 -0.43
N ILE A 80 12.20 24.08 0.30
CA ILE A 80 13.10 23.06 -0.24
C ILE A 80 12.33 21.95 -0.98
N SER A 81 13.02 21.24 -1.87
CA SER A 81 12.47 20.12 -2.61
C SER A 81 12.24 18.91 -1.70
N PHE A 82 11.02 18.37 -1.67
CA PHE A 82 10.71 17.12 -0.97
C PHE A 82 11.17 15.90 -1.78
N VAL A 83 10.90 15.91 -3.08
CA VAL A 83 11.24 14.80 -3.99
C VAL A 83 11.69 15.33 -5.35
N SER A 84 12.77 14.74 -5.86
CA SER A 84 13.27 15.00 -7.21
C SER A 84 12.54 14.15 -8.25
N ARG A 85 12.49 14.60 -9.50
CA ARG A 85 11.90 13.83 -10.62
C ARG A 85 12.42 12.39 -10.74
N PRO A 86 13.75 12.13 -10.66
CA PRO A 86 14.26 10.77 -10.75
C PRO A 86 13.79 9.87 -9.60
N ALA A 87 13.80 10.38 -8.37
CA ALA A 87 13.35 9.64 -7.20
C ALA A 87 11.85 9.28 -7.29
N PHE A 88 11.02 10.23 -7.73
CA PHE A 88 9.58 9.97 -7.91
C PHE A 88 9.33 8.91 -9.00
N ARG A 89 10.08 8.95 -10.11
CA ARG A 89 9.99 7.93 -11.15
C ARG A 89 10.37 6.54 -10.64
N GLN A 90 11.34 6.46 -9.73
CA GLN A 90 11.71 5.21 -9.08
C GLN A 90 10.58 4.67 -8.21
N VAL A 91 9.91 5.51 -7.42
CA VAL A 91 8.73 5.12 -6.64
C VAL A 91 7.62 4.60 -7.56
N LEU A 92 7.31 5.33 -8.64
CA LEU A 92 6.29 4.91 -9.61
C LEU A 92 6.61 3.59 -10.31
N SER A 93 7.90 3.29 -10.52
CA SER A 93 8.32 2.04 -11.16
C SER A 93 7.98 0.79 -10.37
N VAL A 94 7.72 0.93 -9.06
CA VAL A 94 7.28 -0.16 -8.18
C VAL A 94 5.79 -0.03 -7.85
N PHE A 95 5.31 1.18 -7.60
CA PHE A 95 3.91 1.44 -7.24
C PHE A 95 2.93 1.06 -8.37
N ILE A 96 3.21 1.45 -9.62
CA ILE A 96 2.31 1.19 -10.75
C ILE A 96 2.11 -0.32 -10.94
N PRO A 97 3.17 -1.15 -10.99
CA PRO A 97 3.02 -2.61 -11.06
C PRO A 97 2.20 -3.20 -9.89
N ILE A 98 2.41 -2.74 -8.66
CA ILE A 98 1.65 -3.23 -7.50
C ILE A 98 0.17 -2.85 -7.62
N ALA A 99 -0.12 -1.61 -8.02
CA ALA A 99 -1.49 -1.16 -8.23
C ALA A 99 -2.21 -1.98 -9.33
N LEU A 100 -1.51 -2.27 -10.44
CA LEU A 100 -2.03 -3.13 -11.50
C LEU A 100 -2.26 -4.57 -11.01
N PHE A 101 -1.36 -5.10 -10.18
CA PHE A 101 -1.52 -6.42 -9.56
C PHE A 101 -2.79 -6.50 -8.71
N VAL A 102 -3.00 -5.52 -7.81
CA VAL A 102 -4.20 -5.46 -6.97
C VAL A 102 -5.46 -5.27 -7.82
N ALA A 103 -5.42 -4.39 -8.82
CA ALA A 103 -6.54 -4.16 -9.73
C ALA A 103 -6.90 -5.39 -10.59
N ALA A 104 -5.94 -6.28 -10.85
CA ALA A 104 -6.16 -7.52 -11.60
C ALA A 104 -6.76 -8.66 -10.75
N MET A 105 -6.66 -8.59 -9.42
CA MET A 105 -7.14 -9.66 -8.53
C MET A 105 -8.64 -9.96 -8.68
N PRO A 106 -9.56 -8.99 -8.74
CA PRO A 106 -10.99 -9.28 -8.86
C PRO A 106 -11.36 -10.06 -10.14
N LEU A 107 -10.52 -10.00 -11.18
CA LEU A 107 -10.73 -10.68 -12.46
C LEU A 107 -9.99 -12.02 -12.53
N THR A 108 -8.75 -12.04 -12.06
CA THR A 108 -7.83 -13.17 -12.29
C THR A 108 -7.62 -14.05 -11.06
N GLY A 109 -7.95 -13.54 -9.88
CA GLY A 109 -7.59 -14.12 -8.59
C GLY A 109 -6.14 -13.85 -8.19
N ILE A 110 -5.83 -14.06 -6.92
CA ILE A 110 -4.51 -13.77 -6.35
C ILE A 110 -3.41 -14.66 -6.96
N TYR A 111 -3.73 -15.90 -7.32
CA TYR A 111 -2.74 -16.86 -7.82
C TYR A 111 -2.21 -16.45 -9.21
N VAL A 112 -3.11 -16.23 -10.16
CA VAL A 112 -2.74 -15.83 -11.53
C VAL A 112 -2.13 -14.44 -11.52
N ALA A 113 -2.74 -13.49 -10.78
CA ALA A 113 -2.19 -12.15 -10.61
C ALA A 113 -0.75 -12.20 -10.08
N SER A 114 -0.47 -13.05 -9.08
CA SER A 114 0.86 -13.17 -8.48
C SER A 114 1.88 -13.81 -9.43
N ALA A 115 1.49 -14.85 -10.18
CA ALA A 115 2.36 -15.47 -11.18
C ALA A 115 2.78 -14.44 -12.24
N CYS A 116 1.82 -13.70 -12.79
CA CYS A 116 2.08 -12.66 -13.78
C CYS A 116 2.92 -11.51 -13.20
N PHE A 117 2.62 -11.08 -11.97
CA PHE A 117 3.35 -10.01 -11.29
C PHE A 117 4.82 -10.37 -11.05
N ILE A 118 5.10 -11.56 -10.51
CA ILE A 118 6.46 -12.06 -10.28
C ILE A 118 7.21 -12.20 -11.61
N ALA A 119 6.56 -12.82 -12.60
CA ALA A 119 7.17 -13.02 -13.92
C ALA A 119 7.50 -11.68 -14.59
N TRP A 120 6.59 -10.69 -14.49
CA TRP A 120 6.80 -9.35 -15.02
C TRP A 120 7.97 -8.63 -14.33
N PHE A 121 8.05 -8.67 -13.00
CA PHE A 121 9.15 -8.04 -12.27
C PHE A 121 10.50 -8.68 -12.58
N MET A 122 10.55 -10.01 -12.65
CA MET A 122 11.78 -10.70 -13.05
C MET A 122 12.17 -10.37 -14.49
N TRP A 123 11.20 -10.33 -15.41
CA TRP A 123 11.49 -10.02 -16.81
C TRP A 123 11.93 -8.57 -17.01
N HIS A 124 11.33 -7.64 -16.27
CA HIS A 124 11.59 -6.20 -16.39
C HIS A 124 12.72 -5.70 -15.45
N ASP A 125 13.44 -6.60 -14.79
CA ASP A 125 14.62 -6.27 -13.98
C ASP A 125 15.77 -5.79 -14.88
N LYS A 126 15.98 -4.47 -14.91
CA LYS A 126 17.05 -3.81 -15.67
C LYS A 126 18.33 -3.59 -14.87
N THR A 127 18.38 -3.99 -13.60
CA THR A 127 19.55 -3.79 -12.75
C THR A 127 20.64 -4.83 -13.01
N ARG A 128 20.28 -5.98 -13.57
CA ARG A 128 21.21 -7.06 -13.89
C ARG A 128 21.87 -6.89 -15.25
N VAL A 129 23.15 -7.27 -15.31
CA VAL A 129 23.94 -7.34 -16.55
C VAL A 129 23.40 -8.39 -17.51
N LYS A 130 22.86 -9.49 -16.99
CA LYS A 130 22.23 -10.57 -17.78
C LYS A 130 20.78 -10.76 -17.33
N PRO A 131 19.81 -10.76 -18.26
CA PRO A 131 18.41 -11.01 -17.94
C PRO A 131 18.22 -12.45 -17.45
N TYR A 132 17.17 -12.68 -16.65
CA TYR A 132 16.84 -14.03 -16.20
C TYR A 132 16.44 -14.92 -17.37
N GLY A 133 16.86 -16.19 -17.34
CA GLY A 133 16.39 -17.18 -18.30
C GLY A 133 14.89 -17.45 -18.14
N LYS A 134 14.18 -17.65 -19.26
CA LYS A 134 12.72 -17.90 -19.26
C LYS A 134 12.32 -19.06 -18.35
N LEU A 135 13.13 -20.13 -18.30
CA LEU A 135 12.91 -21.27 -17.39
C LEU A 135 12.95 -20.84 -15.93
N MET A 136 13.92 -20.02 -15.52
CA MET A 136 14.02 -19.54 -14.15
C MET A 136 12.82 -18.66 -13.77
N ILE A 137 12.39 -17.78 -14.68
CA ILE A 137 11.19 -16.94 -14.47
C ILE A 137 9.96 -17.83 -14.27
N ALA A 138 9.75 -18.81 -15.14
CA ALA A 138 8.63 -19.74 -15.05
C ALA A 138 8.67 -20.54 -13.74
N THR A 139 9.82 -21.11 -13.38
CA THR A 139 9.97 -21.91 -12.16
C THR A 139 9.71 -21.08 -10.90
N ILE A 140 10.23 -19.86 -10.80
CA ILE A 140 10.05 -19.03 -9.59
C ILE A 140 8.62 -18.50 -9.50
N SER A 141 8.06 -17.97 -10.60
CA SER A 141 6.69 -17.45 -10.59
C SER A 141 5.65 -18.53 -10.30
N LEU A 142 5.71 -19.67 -10.99
CA LEU A 142 4.79 -20.78 -10.76
C LEU A 142 5.07 -21.47 -9.43
N GLY A 143 6.34 -21.61 -9.05
CA GLY A 143 6.74 -22.22 -7.79
C GLY A 143 6.25 -21.44 -6.57
N ALA A 144 6.35 -20.10 -6.59
CA ALA A 144 5.84 -19.24 -5.53
C ALA A 144 4.32 -19.36 -5.37
N VAL A 145 3.59 -19.36 -6.49
CA VAL A 145 2.13 -19.51 -6.51
C VAL A 145 1.69 -20.90 -6.05
N LEU A 146 2.37 -21.95 -6.51
CA LEU A 146 2.14 -23.32 -6.08
C LEU A 146 2.40 -23.47 -4.58
N ALA A 147 3.50 -22.93 -4.07
CA ALA A 147 3.82 -22.94 -2.64
C ALA A 147 2.74 -22.23 -1.83
N SER A 148 2.28 -21.06 -2.28
CA SER A 148 1.17 -20.34 -1.65
C SER A 148 -0.11 -21.18 -1.62
N TYR A 149 -0.46 -21.83 -2.73
CA TYR A 149 -1.62 -22.72 -2.79
C TYR A 149 -1.50 -23.90 -1.81
N LEU A 150 -0.34 -24.56 -1.76
CA LEU A 150 -0.12 -25.68 -0.85
C LEU A 150 -0.21 -25.25 0.62
N ILE A 151 0.41 -24.12 0.98
CA ILE A 151 0.39 -23.62 2.36
C ILE A 151 -1.02 -23.19 2.76
N PHE A 152 -1.66 -22.31 1.97
CA PHE A 152 -2.92 -21.69 2.38
C PHE A 152 -4.13 -22.58 2.10
N ALA A 153 -4.28 -23.04 0.86
CA ALA A 153 -5.47 -23.80 0.48
C ALA A 153 -5.41 -25.25 0.99
N LEU A 154 -4.26 -25.92 0.86
CA LEU A 154 -4.17 -27.35 1.21
C LEU A 154 -3.88 -27.58 2.70
N TRP A 155 -2.91 -26.88 3.29
CA TRP A 155 -2.53 -27.10 4.70
C TRP A 155 -3.36 -26.29 5.69
N PHE A 156 -3.45 -24.97 5.49
CA PHE A 156 -4.17 -24.09 6.42
C PHE A 156 -5.68 -24.08 6.20
N LYS A 157 -6.16 -24.58 5.06
CA LYS A 157 -7.58 -24.53 4.65
C LYS A 157 -8.16 -23.11 4.71
N VAL A 158 -7.31 -22.11 4.43
CA VAL A 158 -7.71 -20.72 4.28
C VAL A 158 -7.90 -20.45 2.79
N PRO A 159 -9.15 -20.27 2.32
CA PRO A 159 -9.39 -20.02 0.91
C PRO A 159 -8.85 -18.64 0.55
N LEU A 160 -7.84 -18.61 -0.32
CA LEU A 160 -7.43 -17.40 -1.00
C LEU A 160 -8.33 -17.19 -2.22
N ASP A 161 -8.61 -15.93 -2.55
CA ASP A 161 -9.45 -15.57 -3.69
C ASP A 161 -8.80 -16.03 -5.00
N ALA A 162 -9.26 -17.17 -5.52
CA ALA A 162 -8.79 -17.75 -6.77
C ALA A 162 -9.35 -17.01 -8.00
N GLY A 163 -10.34 -16.14 -7.80
CA GLY A 163 -10.99 -15.33 -8.82
C GLY A 163 -11.73 -16.13 -9.90
N PRO A 164 -12.50 -15.43 -10.75
CA PRO A 164 -13.29 -16.06 -11.82
C PRO A 164 -12.44 -16.91 -12.75
N LEU A 165 -11.26 -16.44 -13.17
CA LEU A 165 -10.39 -17.21 -14.08
C LEU A 165 -9.93 -18.55 -13.49
N GLY A 166 -9.67 -18.60 -12.17
CA GLY A 166 -9.39 -19.86 -11.49
C GLY A 166 -10.56 -20.84 -11.56
N ASP A 167 -11.78 -20.32 -11.36
CA ASP A 167 -13.01 -21.12 -11.44
C ASP A 167 -13.27 -21.64 -12.86
N TRP A 168 -13.04 -20.83 -13.90
CA TRP A 168 -13.17 -21.26 -15.30
C TRP A 168 -12.19 -22.39 -15.63
N ILE A 169 -10.94 -22.31 -15.17
CA ILE A 169 -9.94 -23.36 -15.37
C ILE A 169 -10.36 -24.64 -14.64
N ALA A 170 -10.88 -24.54 -13.42
CA ALA A 170 -11.38 -25.68 -12.67
C ALA A 170 -12.64 -26.30 -13.32
N LEU A 171 -13.51 -25.49 -13.90
CA LEU A 171 -14.70 -25.94 -14.64
C LEU A 171 -14.32 -26.66 -15.94
N ALA A 172 -13.37 -26.12 -16.71
CA ALA A 172 -12.85 -26.75 -17.91
C ALA A 172 -12.21 -28.11 -17.58
N GLY A 173 -11.43 -28.20 -16.50
CA GLY A 173 -10.82 -29.45 -16.05
C GLY A 173 -11.82 -30.55 -15.64
N ARG A 174 -13.04 -30.17 -15.22
CA ARG A 174 -14.12 -31.14 -14.91
C ARG A 174 -14.82 -31.69 -16.15
N HIS A 175 -14.80 -30.97 -17.26
CA HIS A 175 -15.38 -31.43 -18.53
C HIS A 175 -14.51 -32.44 -19.29
N PHE A 176 -13.22 -32.56 -18.93
CA PHE A 176 -12.28 -33.54 -19.52
C PHE A 176 -12.10 -34.80 -18.67
N LYS A 177 -12.91 -34.98 -17.60
CA LYS A 177 -12.97 -36.18 -16.77
C LYS A 177 -14.30 -36.88 -16.99
#